data_AF-A0A8J7PY15-F1
#
_entry.id   AF-A0A8J7PY15-F1
#
_cell.length_a   1.000
_cell.length_b   1.000
_cell.length_c   1.000
_cell.angle_alpha   90.00
_cell.angle_beta   90.00
_cell.angle_gamma   90.00
#
_symmetry.space_group_name_H-M   'P 1'
#
loop_
_entity.id
_entity.type
_entity.pdbx_description
1 polymer ?
#
loop_
_entity_poly.entity_id
_entity_poly.type
_entity_poly.pdbx_seq_one_letter_code
_entity_poly.pdbx_strand_id
1 'polypeptide(L)'
;SRIGGIADGLRKVAALPDPVGEVVRGGVLANGLRLSQVRVPMGVIGMVYEARPNVTVDATGLALKAGNAALLRGSSSAAHSNAALVRIMRDALAGVGIPADAVQLLPADDRASVRHLITARGLIDLVIPRGGAGLINAVVAEATVPTVETGVGNCHVYVDAAADLDVAERIVLNAKTRRPSVCNAAETVLVHADIAAEFVPRLASALHDAGVTVHADETFASYAGAHPKTVAAQEEDWNTEYLSLDIAATVVPSLDAAIEHIAVYSSGHTEAIVTTDVRAADAFTARVDAAAVMVNASTAFTDGEQFGMGAEIGISTQKLHARGPMALPELTSTKWVVRGDGHIRPAS
;
A
#
# COMPACT_ATOMS: atom_id res chain seq x y z
N SER A 1 -16.67 2.21 -20.59
CA SER A 1 -17.67 2.15 -19.50
C SER A 1 -16.99 1.62 -18.23
N ARG A 2 -17.56 1.81 -17.03
CA ARG A 2 -16.98 1.28 -15.78
C ARG A 2 -16.78 -0.25 -15.81
N ILE A 3 -17.73 -0.99 -16.38
CA ILE A 3 -17.66 -2.45 -16.56
C ILE A 3 -16.52 -2.84 -17.50
N GLY A 4 -16.31 -2.08 -18.59
CA GLY A 4 -15.19 -2.31 -19.50
C GLY A 4 -13.84 -2.22 -18.77
N GLY A 5 -13.67 -1.19 -17.92
CA GLY A 5 -12.45 -1.05 -17.11
C GLY A 5 -12.19 -2.22 -16.15
N ILE A 6 -13.24 -2.76 -15.52
CA ILE A 6 -13.14 -3.96 -14.66
C ILE A 6 -12.70 -5.18 -15.49
N ALA A 7 -13.31 -5.39 -16.66
CA ALA A 7 -12.94 -6.49 -17.54
C ALA A 7 -11.51 -6.36 -18.08
N ASP A 8 -11.09 -5.14 -18.44
CA ASP A 8 -9.73 -4.86 -18.90
C ASP A 8 -8.69 -5.06 -17.78
N GLY A 9 -9.02 -4.68 -16.54
CA GLY A 9 -8.19 -5.00 -15.37
C GLY A 9 -7.98 -6.50 -15.20
N LEU A 10 -9.05 -7.30 -15.32
CA LEU A 10 -8.94 -8.75 -15.25
C LEU A 10 -8.09 -9.35 -16.40
N ARG A 11 -8.18 -8.79 -17.62
CA ARG A 11 -7.33 -9.19 -18.75
C ARG A 11 -5.86 -8.87 -18.50
N LYS A 12 -5.55 -7.72 -17.90
CA LYS A 12 -4.18 -7.37 -17.48
C LYS A 12 -3.65 -8.41 -16.50
N VAL A 13 -4.41 -8.74 -15.45
CA VAL A 13 -4.03 -9.76 -14.45
C VAL A 13 -3.80 -11.12 -15.11
N ALA A 14 -4.65 -11.52 -16.06
CA ALA A 14 -4.48 -12.77 -16.78
C ALA A 14 -3.15 -12.85 -17.56
N ALA A 15 -2.69 -11.71 -18.10
CA ALA A 15 -1.45 -11.59 -18.86
C ALA A 15 -0.18 -11.52 -17.99
N LEU A 16 -0.30 -11.30 -16.67
CA LEU A 16 0.86 -11.29 -15.77
C LEU A 16 1.52 -12.67 -15.69
N PRO A 17 2.83 -12.74 -15.39
CA PRO A 17 3.51 -14.00 -15.09
C PRO A 17 2.83 -14.74 -13.93
N ASP A 18 2.76 -16.06 -14.02
CA ASP A 18 2.28 -16.91 -12.93
C ASP A 18 3.40 -17.06 -11.87
N PRO A 19 3.18 -16.63 -10.61
CA PRO A 19 4.20 -16.79 -9.56
C PRO A 19 4.29 -18.22 -9.04
N VAL A 20 3.28 -19.07 -9.26
CA VAL A 20 3.20 -20.40 -8.64
C VAL A 20 4.24 -21.33 -9.27
N GLY A 21 5.08 -21.93 -8.42
CA GLY A 21 6.16 -22.83 -8.85
C GLY A 21 7.49 -22.14 -9.14
N GLU A 22 7.57 -20.80 -9.06
CA GLU A 22 8.83 -20.07 -9.16
C GLU A 22 9.84 -20.56 -8.10
N VAL A 23 11.09 -20.82 -8.51
CA VAL A 23 12.19 -21.16 -7.60
C VAL A 23 12.80 -19.86 -7.08
N VAL A 24 12.56 -19.56 -5.80
CA VAL A 24 13.01 -18.32 -5.15
C VAL A 24 14.50 -18.37 -4.79
N ARG A 25 14.95 -19.52 -4.26
CA ARG A 25 16.36 -19.79 -3.93
C ARG A 25 16.59 -21.28 -3.76
N GLY A 26 17.85 -21.69 -3.77
CA GLY A 26 18.20 -23.09 -3.62
C GLY A 26 19.70 -23.31 -3.74
N GLY A 27 20.10 -24.57 -3.66
CA GLY A 27 21.50 -24.96 -3.78
C GLY A 27 21.72 -26.43 -3.53
N VAL A 28 22.95 -26.89 -3.75
CA VAL A 28 23.40 -28.23 -3.39
C VAL A 28 24.25 -28.11 -2.14
N LEU A 29 23.88 -28.83 -1.08
CA LEU A 29 24.65 -28.88 0.16
C LEU A 29 25.93 -29.71 -0.04
N ALA A 30 26.90 -29.54 0.85
CA ALA A 30 28.16 -30.29 0.83
C ALA A 30 27.97 -31.82 0.88
N ASN A 31 26.86 -32.29 1.45
CA ASN A 31 26.53 -33.71 1.51
C ASN A 31 25.81 -34.23 0.24
N GLY A 32 25.51 -33.37 -0.74
CA GLY A 32 24.84 -33.74 -1.99
C GLY A 32 23.33 -33.47 -2.04
N LEU A 33 22.69 -33.06 -0.93
CA LEU A 33 21.27 -32.71 -0.92
C LEU A 33 20.99 -31.52 -1.82
N ARG A 34 19.99 -31.65 -2.70
CA ARG A 34 19.55 -30.58 -3.62
C ARG A 34 18.30 -29.91 -3.06
N LEU A 35 18.41 -28.64 -2.70
CA LEU A 35 17.35 -27.85 -2.09
C LEU A 35 16.82 -26.82 -3.09
N SER A 36 15.50 -26.66 -3.14
CA SER A 36 14.85 -25.54 -3.82
C SER A 36 13.69 -25.03 -2.97
N GLN A 37 13.69 -23.74 -2.64
CA GLN A 37 12.52 -23.04 -2.11
C GLN A 37 11.65 -22.60 -3.28
N VAL A 38 10.42 -23.08 -3.33
CA VAL A 38 9.47 -22.82 -4.42
C VAL A 38 8.24 -22.07 -3.93
N ARG A 39 7.72 -21.15 -4.74
CA ARG A 39 6.47 -20.45 -4.46
C ARG A 39 5.27 -21.39 -4.59
N VAL A 40 4.33 -21.24 -3.66
CA VAL A 40 3.05 -21.95 -3.63
C VAL A 40 1.94 -20.98 -3.25
N PRO A 41 0.68 -21.23 -3.63
CA PRO A 41 -0.43 -20.40 -3.17
C PRO A 41 -0.48 -20.31 -1.65
N MET A 42 -1.00 -19.21 -1.13
CA MET A 42 -1.30 -19.08 0.29
C MET A 42 -2.36 -20.10 0.71
N GLY A 43 -3.39 -20.30 -0.11
CA GLY A 43 -4.51 -21.21 0.11
C GLY A 43 -5.85 -20.49 -0.10
N VAL A 44 -6.50 -20.09 0.98
CA VAL A 44 -7.76 -19.34 0.97
C VAL A 44 -7.53 -17.90 1.45
N ILE A 45 -7.88 -16.94 0.60
CA ILE A 45 -7.80 -15.50 0.90
C ILE A 45 -9.20 -14.96 1.23
N GLY A 46 -9.35 -14.43 2.44
CA GLY A 46 -10.51 -13.70 2.91
C GLY A 46 -10.39 -12.21 2.63
N MET A 47 -11.30 -11.64 1.84
CA MET A 47 -11.32 -10.22 1.50
C MET A 47 -12.49 -9.52 2.20
N VAL A 48 -12.20 -8.51 3.03
CA VAL A 48 -13.23 -7.66 3.65
C VAL A 48 -13.13 -6.25 3.05
N TYR A 49 -14.19 -5.77 2.39
CA TYR A 49 -14.10 -4.48 1.67
C TYR A 49 -15.39 -3.65 1.67
N GLU A 50 -15.23 -2.34 1.49
CA GLU A 50 -16.31 -1.34 1.51
C GLU A 50 -16.66 -0.78 0.13
N ALA A 51 -17.96 -0.55 -0.10
CA ALA A 51 -18.60 0.31 -1.12
C ALA A 51 -17.97 0.39 -2.53
N ARG A 52 -17.21 -0.62 -2.96
CA ARG A 52 -16.47 -0.65 -4.24
C ARG A 52 -16.65 -2.01 -4.92
N PRO A 53 -17.73 -2.20 -5.71
CA PRO A 53 -18.00 -3.49 -6.36
C PRO A 53 -16.91 -3.99 -7.31
N ASN A 54 -16.05 -3.11 -7.85
CA ASN A 54 -14.92 -3.53 -8.67
C ASN A 54 -13.91 -4.38 -7.88
N VAL A 55 -13.73 -4.11 -6.57
CA VAL A 55 -12.83 -4.87 -5.70
C VAL A 55 -13.20 -6.36 -5.67
N THR A 56 -14.48 -6.69 -5.80
CA THR A 56 -14.97 -8.07 -5.93
C THR A 56 -14.29 -8.81 -7.07
N VAL A 57 -14.10 -8.16 -8.22
CA VAL A 57 -13.46 -8.77 -9.40
C VAL A 57 -11.96 -8.66 -9.33
N ASP A 58 -11.42 -7.50 -8.94
CA ASP A 58 -9.97 -7.25 -8.87
C ASP A 58 -9.31 -8.24 -7.88
N ALA A 59 -9.88 -8.39 -6.69
CA ALA A 59 -9.39 -9.31 -5.67
C ALA A 59 -9.50 -10.78 -6.10
N THR A 60 -10.61 -11.14 -6.74
CA THR A 60 -10.81 -12.50 -7.27
C THR A 60 -9.80 -12.83 -8.36
N GLY A 61 -9.57 -11.91 -9.30
CA GLY A 61 -8.62 -12.08 -10.39
C GLY A 61 -7.20 -12.33 -9.89
N LEU A 62 -6.74 -11.50 -8.95
CA LEU A 62 -5.42 -11.64 -8.33
C LEU A 62 -5.30 -12.94 -7.52
N ALA A 63 -6.29 -13.25 -6.69
CA ALA A 63 -6.30 -14.46 -5.87
C ALA A 63 -6.20 -15.72 -6.75
N LEU A 64 -7.07 -15.84 -7.75
CA LEU A 64 -7.10 -16.99 -8.66
C LEU A 64 -5.82 -17.11 -9.47
N LYS A 65 -5.28 -15.98 -9.96
CA LYS A 65 -4.03 -15.97 -10.72
C LYS A 65 -2.82 -16.40 -9.87
N ALA A 66 -2.82 -16.10 -8.58
CA ALA A 66 -1.83 -16.60 -7.62
C ALA A 66 -2.17 -18.01 -7.05
N GLY A 67 -3.18 -18.69 -7.61
CA GLY A 67 -3.58 -20.05 -7.27
C GLY A 67 -4.38 -20.19 -5.97
N ASN A 68 -4.97 -19.11 -5.47
CA ASN A 68 -5.74 -19.08 -4.23
C ASN A 68 -7.25 -19.13 -4.50
N ALA A 69 -8.01 -19.66 -3.55
CA ALA A 69 -9.46 -19.44 -3.49
C ALA A 69 -9.77 -18.07 -2.84
N ALA A 70 -10.87 -17.44 -3.25
CA ALA A 70 -11.31 -16.14 -2.76
C ALA A 70 -12.63 -16.25 -1.98
N LEU A 71 -12.59 -15.86 -0.69
CA LEU A 71 -13.77 -15.68 0.14
C LEU A 71 -14.03 -14.19 0.35
N LEU A 72 -15.09 -13.67 -0.25
CA LEU A 72 -15.37 -12.25 -0.34
C LEU A 72 -16.43 -11.85 0.69
N ARG A 73 -16.22 -10.74 1.39
CA ARG A 73 -17.21 -10.08 2.24
C ARG A 73 -17.21 -8.58 1.92
N GLY A 74 -18.11 -8.17 1.03
CA GLY A 74 -18.34 -6.76 0.71
C GLY A 74 -19.35 -6.07 1.66
N SER A 75 -19.45 -4.75 1.54
CA SER A 75 -20.48 -3.94 2.21
C SER A 75 -21.90 -4.29 1.75
N SER A 76 -22.88 -4.19 2.66
CA SER A 76 -24.31 -4.34 2.38
C SER A 76 -24.81 -3.37 1.30
N SER A 77 -24.25 -2.15 1.25
CA SER A 77 -24.56 -1.13 0.24
C SER A 77 -24.28 -1.59 -1.20
N ALA A 78 -23.39 -2.57 -1.38
CA ALA A 78 -22.99 -3.12 -2.68
C ALA A 78 -23.48 -4.57 -2.90
N ALA A 79 -24.30 -5.12 -2.00
CA ALA A 79 -24.63 -6.55 -1.97
C ALA A 79 -25.16 -7.10 -3.31
N HIS A 80 -26.09 -6.38 -3.94
CA HIS A 80 -26.70 -6.79 -5.21
C HIS A 80 -25.68 -6.83 -6.36
N SER A 81 -24.78 -5.83 -6.40
CA SER A 81 -23.72 -5.77 -7.41
C SER A 81 -22.70 -6.88 -7.19
N ASN A 82 -22.27 -7.10 -5.93
CA ASN A 82 -21.31 -8.14 -5.59
C ASN A 82 -21.87 -9.53 -5.90
N ALA A 83 -23.14 -9.79 -5.58
CA ALA A 83 -23.79 -11.06 -5.88
C ALA A 83 -23.86 -11.32 -7.40
N ALA A 84 -24.19 -10.31 -8.20
CA ALA A 84 -24.21 -10.43 -9.66
C ALA A 84 -22.81 -10.73 -10.22
N LEU A 85 -21.79 -10.02 -9.75
CA LEU A 85 -20.39 -10.23 -10.17
C LEU A 85 -19.89 -11.63 -9.80
N VAL A 86 -20.12 -12.06 -8.56
CA VAL A 86 -19.69 -13.38 -8.09
C VAL A 86 -20.40 -14.50 -8.84
N ARG A 87 -21.69 -14.36 -9.15
CA ARG A 87 -22.40 -15.33 -9.99
C ARG A 87 -21.75 -15.48 -11.37
N ILE A 88 -21.45 -14.37 -12.05
CA ILE A 88 -20.78 -14.38 -13.35
C ILE A 88 -19.40 -15.06 -13.26
N MET A 89 -18.61 -14.75 -12.24
CA MET A 89 -17.30 -15.36 -12.05
C MET A 89 -17.41 -16.87 -11.78
N ARG A 90 -18.37 -17.30 -10.96
CA ARG A 90 -18.63 -18.71 -10.67
C ARG A 90 -19.06 -19.48 -11.92
N ASP A 91 -19.96 -18.91 -12.72
CA ASP A 91 -20.41 -19.51 -13.99
C ASP A 91 -19.22 -19.66 -14.96
N ALA A 92 -18.35 -18.64 -15.04
CA ALA A 92 -17.15 -18.68 -15.88
C ALA A 92 -16.15 -19.75 -15.43
N LEU A 93 -15.91 -19.89 -14.12
CA LEU A 93 -15.02 -20.92 -13.57
C LEU A 93 -15.53 -22.33 -13.88
N ALA A 94 -16.82 -22.58 -13.65
CA ALA A 94 -17.45 -23.86 -13.96
C ALA A 94 -17.34 -24.19 -15.45
N GLY A 95 -17.50 -23.19 -16.32
CA GLY A 95 -17.35 -23.33 -17.78
C GLY A 95 -15.96 -23.77 -18.24
N VAL A 96 -14.92 -23.60 -17.42
CA VAL A 96 -13.54 -24.04 -17.71
C VAL A 96 -13.05 -25.17 -16.80
N GLY A 97 -13.96 -25.82 -16.06
CA GLY A 97 -13.65 -26.96 -15.20
C GLY A 97 -12.97 -26.62 -13.87
N ILE A 98 -12.96 -25.34 -13.47
CA ILE A 98 -12.52 -24.93 -12.14
C ILE A 98 -13.73 -24.97 -11.19
N PRO A 99 -13.59 -25.49 -9.96
CA PRO A 99 -14.69 -25.49 -8.99
C PRO A 99 -15.26 -24.08 -8.78
N ALA A 100 -16.57 -23.91 -8.94
CA ALA A 100 -17.24 -22.64 -8.71
C ALA A 100 -16.98 -22.10 -7.29
N ASP A 101 -16.80 -23.00 -6.32
CA ASP A 101 -16.53 -22.66 -4.92
C ASP A 101 -15.12 -22.14 -4.65
N ALA A 102 -14.25 -22.06 -5.68
CA ALA A 102 -13.03 -21.27 -5.62
C ALA A 102 -13.31 -19.77 -5.41
N VAL A 103 -14.53 -19.30 -5.67
CA VAL A 103 -14.99 -17.93 -5.38
C VAL A 103 -16.31 -17.98 -4.64
N GLN A 104 -16.35 -17.41 -3.44
CA GLN A 104 -17.52 -17.38 -2.58
C GLN A 104 -17.78 -15.97 -2.05
N LEU A 105 -19.05 -15.66 -1.81
CA LEU A 105 -19.49 -14.39 -1.23
C LEU A 105 -20.23 -14.67 0.07
N LEU A 106 -19.74 -14.12 1.17
CA LEU A 106 -20.43 -14.16 2.45
C LEU A 106 -21.63 -13.20 2.46
N PRO A 107 -22.70 -13.53 3.20
CA PRO A 107 -23.80 -12.61 3.44
C PRO A 107 -23.32 -11.28 4.05
N ALA A 108 -23.96 -10.19 3.63
CA ALA A 108 -23.64 -8.84 4.10
C ALA A 108 -24.76 -8.24 4.98
N ASP A 109 -25.74 -9.06 5.39
CA ASP A 109 -26.93 -8.63 6.14
C ASP A 109 -26.56 -8.02 7.49
N ASP A 110 -25.50 -8.53 8.12
CA ASP A 110 -24.94 -8.02 9.37
C ASP A 110 -23.39 -8.00 9.35
N ARG A 111 -22.81 -7.63 10.50
CA ARG A 111 -21.36 -7.64 10.72
C ARG A 111 -20.81 -8.97 11.23
N ALA A 112 -21.66 -9.92 11.62
CA ALA A 112 -21.22 -11.20 12.16
C ALA A 112 -20.42 -12.01 11.13
N SER A 113 -20.77 -11.89 9.84
CA SER A 113 -20.00 -12.52 8.75
C SER A 113 -18.55 -12.03 8.67
N VAL A 114 -18.26 -10.77 9.02
CA VAL A 114 -16.88 -10.26 9.13
C VAL A 114 -16.15 -11.01 10.23
N ARG A 115 -16.75 -11.06 11.43
CA ARG A 115 -16.14 -11.72 12.59
C ARG A 115 -15.85 -13.19 12.29
N HIS A 116 -16.82 -13.92 11.74
CA HIS A 116 -16.61 -15.31 11.34
C HIS A 116 -15.45 -15.47 10.37
N LEU A 117 -15.35 -14.62 9.34
CA LEU A 117 -14.25 -14.64 8.38
C LEU A 117 -12.90 -14.39 9.06
N ILE A 118 -12.77 -13.32 9.85
CA ILE A 118 -11.46 -12.94 10.43
C ILE A 118 -11.00 -13.85 11.56
N THR A 119 -11.91 -14.67 12.12
CA THR A 119 -11.57 -15.65 13.18
C THR A 119 -11.50 -17.11 12.71
N ALA A 120 -11.73 -17.40 11.42
CA ALA A 120 -11.77 -18.76 10.87
C ALA A 120 -10.38 -19.37 10.62
N ARG A 121 -9.51 -19.33 11.63
CA ARG A 121 -8.16 -19.92 11.56
C ARG A 121 -8.24 -21.42 11.25
N GLY A 122 -7.43 -21.87 10.31
CA GLY A 122 -7.41 -23.26 9.82
C GLY A 122 -8.37 -23.52 8.66
N LEU A 123 -9.21 -22.55 8.30
CA LEU A 123 -10.03 -22.55 7.09
C LEU A 123 -9.65 -21.44 6.11
N ILE A 124 -9.15 -20.31 6.66
CA ILE A 124 -8.66 -19.16 5.90
C ILE A 124 -7.20 -18.94 6.28
N ASP A 125 -6.36 -18.75 5.27
CA ASP A 125 -4.91 -18.63 5.42
C ASP A 125 -4.47 -17.17 5.54
N LEU A 126 -5.18 -16.26 4.88
CA LEU A 126 -4.88 -14.82 4.88
C LEU A 126 -6.16 -13.99 4.81
N VAL A 127 -6.24 -12.92 5.60
CA VAL A 127 -7.26 -11.88 5.49
C VAL A 127 -6.65 -10.56 5.01
N ILE A 128 -7.36 -9.87 4.12
CA ILE A 128 -6.97 -8.54 3.64
C ILE A 128 -8.17 -7.59 3.76
N PRO A 129 -8.16 -6.66 4.73
CA PRO A 129 -9.14 -5.59 4.80
C PRO A 129 -8.80 -4.47 3.81
N ARG A 130 -9.82 -3.98 3.10
CA ARG A 130 -9.74 -2.87 2.14
C ARG A 130 -10.90 -1.89 2.38
N GLY A 131 -10.64 -0.79 3.06
CA GLY A 131 -11.65 0.21 3.38
C GLY A 131 -11.04 1.40 4.11
N GLY A 132 -11.86 2.14 4.86
CA GLY A 132 -11.33 3.20 5.74
C GLY A 132 -10.59 2.64 6.96
N ALA A 133 -9.82 3.49 7.64
CA ALA A 133 -9.04 3.15 8.82
C ALA A 133 -9.86 2.42 9.90
N GLY A 134 -11.13 2.81 10.11
CA GLY A 134 -12.01 2.15 11.08
C GLY A 134 -12.28 0.66 10.78
N LEU A 135 -12.46 0.28 9.51
CA LEU A 135 -12.62 -1.13 9.12
C LEU A 135 -11.32 -1.90 9.34
N ILE A 136 -10.22 -1.33 8.87
CA ILE A 136 -8.89 -1.95 8.95
C ILE A 136 -8.54 -2.21 10.42
N ASN A 137 -8.66 -1.21 11.27
CA ASN A 137 -8.37 -1.30 12.71
C ASN A 137 -9.27 -2.34 13.39
N ALA A 138 -10.56 -2.40 13.06
CA ALA A 138 -11.46 -3.40 13.62
C ALA A 138 -11.07 -4.83 13.22
N VAL A 139 -10.69 -5.05 11.95
CA VAL A 139 -10.22 -6.35 11.47
C VAL A 139 -8.91 -6.73 12.16
N VAL A 140 -7.92 -5.84 12.17
CA VAL A 140 -6.60 -6.11 12.77
C VAL A 140 -6.71 -6.40 14.27
N ALA A 141 -7.58 -5.70 15.00
CA ALA A 141 -7.76 -5.89 16.44
C ALA A 141 -8.45 -7.22 16.81
N GLU A 142 -9.35 -7.73 15.97
CA GLU A 142 -10.17 -8.92 16.28
C GLU A 142 -9.71 -10.20 15.54
N ALA A 143 -8.90 -10.08 14.49
CA ALA A 143 -8.53 -11.20 13.65
C ALA A 143 -7.67 -12.23 14.40
N THR A 144 -8.04 -13.50 14.26
CA THR A 144 -7.17 -14.63 14.62
C THR A 144 -6.53 -15.25 13.38
N VAL A 145 -7.08 -15.02 12.19
CA VAL A 145 -6.44 -15.36 10.91
C VAL A 145 -5.30 -14.36 10.64
N PRO A 146 -4.14 -14.81 10.11
CA PRO A 146 -3.10 -13.89 9.66
C PRO A 146 -3.68 -12.82 8.74
N THR A 147 -3.38 -11.56 9.02
CA THR A 147 -3.97 -10.41 8.33
C THR A 147 -2.87 -9.52 7.78
N VAL A 148 -2.99 -9.13 6.51
CA VAL A 148 -2.16 -8.09 5.93
C VAL A 148 -2.97 -6.82 5.82
N GLU A 149 -2.62 -5.79 6.61
CA GLU A 149 -3.33 -4.51 6.61
C GLU A 149 -2.88 -3.65 5.43
N THR A 150 -3.83 -2.89 4.88
CA THR A 150 -3.57 -1.97 3.76
C THR A 150 -4.34 -0.68 3.95
N GLY A 151 -3.75 0.47 3.61
CA GLY A 151 -4.54 1.69 3.35
C GLY A 151 -4.64 2.76 4.44
N VAL A 152 -3.58 2.98 5.23
CA VAL A 152 -3.38 4.26 5.94
C VAL A 152 -2.06 4.86 5.49
N GLY A 153 -2.09 6.12 5.04
CA GLY A 153 -0.96 6.75 4.38
C GLY A 153 -0.73 8.20 4.78
N ASN A 154 -0.16 8.40 5.97
CA ASN A 154 0.36 9.71 6.36
C ASN A 154 1.77 9.90 5.78
N CYS A 155 1.83 10.32 4.52
CA CYS A 155 3.06 10.39 3.73
C CYS A 155 3.71 11.78 3.81
N HIS A 156 5.04 11.82 3.92
CA HIS A 156 5.82 13.06 4.00
C HIS A 156 6.65 13.29 2.73
N VAL A 157 6.84 14.58 2.40
CA VAL A 157 7.88 15.03 1.47
C VAL A 157 8.81 15.98 2.21
N TYR A 158 10.05 15.58 2.38
CA TYR A 158 11.11 16.41 2.93
C TYR A 158 11.91 17.08 1.80
N VAL A 159 11.98 18.41 1.83
CA VAL A 159 12.76 19.23 0.90
C VAL A 159 14.02 19.70 1.60
N ASP A 160 15.14 19.07 1.20
CA ASP A 160 16.44 19.23 1.83
C ASP A 160 17.14 20.55 1.47
N ALA A 161 18.15 20.94 2.26
CA ALA A 161 18.93 22.16 2.01
C ALA A 161 19.57 22.21 0.61
N ALA A 162 19.93 21.06 0.05
CA ALA A 162 20.54 20.94 -1.28
C ALA A 162 19.51 20.63 -2.39
N ALA A 163 18.21 20.83 -2.16
CA ALA A 163 17.18 20.55 -3.16
C ALA A 163 17.25 21.49 -4.37
N ASP A 164 17.02 20.93 -5.56
CA ASP A 164 16.59 21.75 -6.71
C ASP A 164 15.15 22.20 -6.45
N LEU A 165 14.94 23.51 -6.29
CA LEU A 165 13.66 24.08 -5.89
C LEU A 165 12.56 23.89 -6.96
N ASP A 166 12.93 23.87 -8.24
CA ASP A 166 11.98 23.60 -9.33
C ASP A 166 11.52 22.14 -9.29
N VAL A 167 12.44 21.21 -9.03
CA VAL A 167 12.14 19.79 -8.85
C VAL A 167 11.28 19.58 -7.62
N ALA A 168 11.62 20.22 -6.49
CA ALA A 168 10.90 20.11 -5.23
C ALA A 168 9.44 20.56 -5.36
N GLU A 169 9.19 21.75 -5.93
CA GLU A 169 7.82 22.25 -6.14
C GLU A 169 6.98 21.28 -6.97
N ARG A 170 7.52 20.78 -8.10
CA ARG A 170 6.81 19.82 -8.95
C ARG A 170 6.49 18.52 -8.22
N ILE A 171 7.42 18.00 -7.42
CA ILE A 171 7.23 16.77 -6.65
C ILE A 171 6.15 16.96 -5.60
N VAL A 172 6.23 18.01 -4.77
CA VAL A 172 5.25 18.27 -3.70
C VAL A 172 3.85 18.48 -4.28
N LEU A 173 3.74 19.29 -5.34
CA LEU A 173 2.46 19.49 -6.03
C LEU A 173 1.90 18.18 -6.58
N ASN A 174 2.72 17.38 -7.27
CA ASN A 174 2.25 16.11 -7.82
C ASN A 174 1.79 15.15 -6.70
N ALA A 175 2.57 15.05 -5.63
CA ALA A 175 2.29 14.18 -4.49
C ALA A 175 0.97 14.54 -3.79
N LYS A 176 0.62 15.82 -3.66
CA LYS A 176 -0.65 16.23 -3.02
C LYS A 176 -1.83 16.27 -3.99
N THR A 177 -1.65 16.85 -5.17
CA THR A 177 -2.79 17.33 -6.00
C THR A 177 -3.23 16.37 -7.09
N ARG A 178 -2.38 15.40 -7.49
CA ARG A 178 -2.72 14.44 -8.55
C ARG A 178 -4.00 13.67 -8.23
N ARG A 179 -4.08 13.16 -7.00
CA ARG A 179 -5.24 12.42 -6.49
C ARG A 179 -5.21 12.49 -4.96
N PRO A 180 -5.84 13.50 -4.33
CA PRO A 180 -5.76 13.68 -2.89
C PRO A 180 -6.42 12.56 -2.08
N SER A 181 -7.37 11.81 -2.67
CA SER A 181 -8.16 10.78 -1.99
C SER A 181 -7.54 9.38 -1.99
N VAL A 182 -6.23 9.25 -2.23
CA VAL A 182 -5.50 7.97 -2.13
C VAL A 182 -4.42 8.04 -1.05
N CYS A 183 -4.14 6.91 -0.43
CA CYS A 183 -3.20 6.78 0.69
C CYS A 183 -1.73 7.02 0.33
N ASN A 184 -1.38 7.28 -0.93
CA ASN A 184 -0.01 7.66 -1.29
C ASN A 184 0.14 9.17 -1.57
N ALA A 185 -0.91 9.96 -1.33
CA ALA A 185 -0.85 11.40 -1.40
C ALA A 185 0.02 11.94 -0.25
N ALA A 186 0.81 12.99 -0.51
CA ALA A 186 1.52 13.67 0.56
C ALA A 186 0.52 14.38 1.48
N GLU A 187 0.67 14.15 2.79
CA GLU A 187 -0.15 14.76 3.85
C GLU A 187 0.66 15.79 4.64
N THR A 188 2.00 15.66 4.66
CA THR A 188 2.91 16.61 5.31
C THR A 188 4.08 17.00 4.39
N VAL A 189 4.46 18.27 4.39
CA VAL A 189 5.70 18.76 3.78
C VAL A 189 6.64 19.34 4.83
N LEU A 190 7.90 18.90 4.80
CA LEU A 190 8.97 19.34 5.69
C LEU A 190 9.98 20.13 4.85
N VAL A 191 10.26 21.39 5.18
CA VAL A 191 11.23 22.21 4.43
C VAL A 191 12.45 22.50 5.30
N HIS A 192 13.66 22.28 4.79
CA HIS A 192 14.88 22.61 5.53
C HIS A 192 15.01 24.13 5.76
N ALA A 193 15.40 24.53 6.96
CA ALA A 193 15.53 25.94 7.38
C ALA A 193 16.39 26.80 6.43
N ASP A 194 17.54 26.29 5.99
CA ASP A 194 18.47 26.99 5.07
C ASP A 194 17.84 27.46 3.74
N ILE A 195 16.79 26.79 3.26
CA ILE A 195 16.10 27.15 2.01
C ILE A 195 14.71 27.77 2.27
N ALA A 196 14.25 27.83 3.52
CA ALA A 196 12.87 28.18 3.85
C ALA A 196 12.49 29.59 3.36
N ALA A 197 13.39 30.56 3.52
CA ALA A 197 13.15 31.95 3.12
C ALA A 197 12.92 32.13 1.62
N GLU A 198 13.55 31.30 0.79
CA GLU A 198 13.40 31.33 -0.67
C GLU A 198 12.25 30.43 -1.14
N PHE A 199 12.18 29.22 -0.59
CA PHE A 199 11.31 28.17 -1.12
C PHE A 199 9.88 28.20 -0.55
N VAL A 200 9.69 28.51 0.73
CA VAL A 200 8.35 28.48 1.35
C VAL A 200 7.37 29.45 0.69
N PRO A 201 7.71 30.74 0.40
CA PRO A 201 6.77 31.64 -0.26
C PRO A 201 6.32 31.11 -1.64
N ARG A 202 7.28 30.55 -2.38
CA ARG A 202 7.07 29.95 -3.70
C ARG A 202 6.16 28.72 -3.62
N LEU A 203 6.48 27.77 -2.74
CA LEU A 203 5.71 26.56 -2.54
C LEU A 203 4.28 26.86 -2.06
N ALA A 204 4.13 27.76 -1.09
CA ALA A 204 2.84 28.17 -0.56
C ALA A 204 1.95 28.76 -1.67
N SER A 205 2.49 29.67 -2.50
CA SER A 205 1.76 30.21 -3.65
C SER A 205 1.28 29.10 -4.58
N ALA A 206 2.16 28.17 -4.94
CA ALA A 206 1.82 27.09 -5.87
C ALA A 206 0.74 26.14 -5.30
N LEU A 207 0.81 25.82 -3.99
CA LEU A 207 -0.21 25.03 -3.30
C LEU A 207 -1.56 25.76 -3.26
N HIS A 208 -1.55 27.06 -2.95
CA HIS A 208 -2.76 27.88 -2.93
C HIS A 208 -3.43 27.98 -4.31
N ASP A 209 -2.65 28.17 -5.37
CA ASP A 209 -3.12 28.21 -6.75
C ASP A 209 -3.74 26.87 -7.17
N ALA A 210 -3.21 25.76 -6.67
CA ALA A 210 -3.78 24.42 -6.83
C ALA A 210 -4.98 24.15 -5.91
N GLY A 211 -5.36 25.12 -5.08
CA GLY A 211 -6.53 25.06 -4.22
C GLY A 211 -6.31 24.41 -2.85
N VAL A 212 -5.05 24.10 -2.49
CA VAL A 212 -4.69 23.43 -1.24
C VAL A 212 -4.79 24.38 -0.04
N THR A 213 -5.33 23.87 1.07
CA THR A 213 -5.23 24.49 2.40
C THR A 213 -3.95 24.01 3.07
N VAL A 214 -3.11 24.94 3.48
CA VAL A 214 -1.83 24.68 4.15
C VAL A 214 -2.01 24.89 5.65
N HIS A 215 -1.90 23.82 6.43
CA HIS A 215 -1.87 23.82 7.89
C HIS A 215 -0.41 24.00 8.31
N ALA A 216 -0.01 25.24 8.58
CA ALA A 216 1.38 25.63 8.76
C ALA A 216 1.73 25.83 10.24
N ASP A 217 2.93 25.39 10.63
CA ASP A 217 3.54 25.86 11.89
C ASP A 217 3.90 27.36 11.82
N GLU A 218 4.26 27.94 12.97
CA GLU A 218 4.57 29.38 13.05
C GLU A 218 5.71 29.79 12.11
N THR A 219 6.74 28.94 11.98
CA THR A 219 7.92 29.23 11.16
C THR A 219 7.57 29.23 9.68
N PHE A 220 6.88 28.20 9.18
CA PHE A 220 6.43 28.10 7.80
C PHE A 220 5.46 29.24 7.46
N ALA A 221 4.49 29.51 8.35
CA ALA A 221 3.54 30.59 8.17
C ALA A 221 4.22 31.96 8.06
N SER A 222 5.29 32.20 8.84
CA SER A 222 6.04 33.45 8.80
C SER A 222 6.69 33.72 7.43
N TYR A 223 7.14 32.68 6.74
CA TYR A 223 7.68 32.78 5.38
C TYR A 223 6.58 32.79 4.31
N ALA A 224 5.53 31.98 4.46
CA ALA A 224 4.45 31.87 3.48
C ALA A 224 3.67 33.18 3.30
N GLY A 225 3.61 34.01 4.36
CA GLY A 225 2.84 35.25 4.38
C GLY A 225 1.35 35.02 4.61
N ALA A 226 0.60 36.12 4.74
CA ALA A 226 -0.83 36.04 5.03
C ALA A 226 -1.62 35.58 3.80
N HIS A 227 -2.32 34.46 3.92
CA HIS A 227 -3.23 33.95 2.89
C HIS A 227 -4.43 33.23 3.54
N PRO A 228 -5.68 33.35 3.00
CA PRO A 228 -6.87 32.73 3.59
C PRO A 228 -6.83 31.19 3.67
N LYS A 229 -5.95 30.56 2.89
CA LYS A 229 -5.73 29.11 2.88
C LYS A 229 -4.48 28.69 3.65
N THR A 230 -3.83 29.60 4.37
CA THR A 230 -2.79 29.27 5.34
C THR A 230 -3.41 29.38 6.72
N VAL A 231 -3.57 28.24 7.40
CA VAL A 231 -4.14 28.15 8.73
C VAL A 231 -3.11 27.59 9.70
N ALA A 232 -3.27 27.86 11.00
CA ALA A 232 -2.33 27.37 12.00
C ALA A 232 -2.50 25.86 12.20
N ALA A 233 -1.41 25.10 12.02
CA ALA A 233 -1.37 23.68 12.34
C ALA A 233 -1.64 23.44 13.83
N GLN A 234 -2.38 22.39 14.12
CA GLN A 234 -2.57 21.80 15.45
C GLN A 234 -1.71 20.53 15.59
N GLU A 235 -1.57 20.00 16.80
CA GLU A 235 -0.79 18.77 17.01
C GLU A 235 -1.39 17.57 16.26
N GLU A 236 -2.72 17.55 16.12
CA GLU A 236 -3.43 16.49 15.40
C GLU A 236 -3.11 16.49 13.90
N ASP A 237 -2.75 17.63 13.30
CA ASP A 237 -2.47 17.76 11.87
C ASP A 237 -1.28 16.89 11.45
N TRP A 238 -0.25 16.77 12.29
CA TRP A 238 0.91 15.93 12.01
C TRP A 238 0.57 14.45 11.90
N ASN A 239 -0.51 14.00 12.56
CA ASN A 239 -0.97 12.61 12.52
C ASN A 239 -2.10 12.36 11.50
N THR A 240 -2.58 13.41 10.81
CA THR A 240 -3.82 13.34 10.06
C THR A 240 -3.59 12.95 8.60
N GLU A 241 -4.18 11.83 8.19
CA GLU A 241 -4.39 11.52 6.76
C GLU A 241 -5.64 12.26 6.26
N TYR A 242 -5.46 13.41 5.60
CA TYR A 242 -6.56 14.28 5.21
C TYR A 242 -7.44 13.68 4.10
N LEU A 243 -6.83 13.01 3.12
CA LEU A 243 -7.49 12.51 1.90
C LEU A 243 -8.23 13.61 1.09
N SER A 244 -7.80 14.87 1.25
CA SER A 244 -8.36 16.07 0.65
C SER A 244 -7.25 17.02 0.15
N LEU A 245 -7.64 18.21 -0.33
CA LEU A 245 -6.69 19.27 -0.70
C LEU A 245 -6.27 20.05 0.57
N ASP A 246 -5.77 19.32 1.55
CA ASP A 246 -5.19 19.82 2.80
C ASP A 246 -3.81 19.21 2.96
N ILE A 247 -2.85 19.98 3.48
CA ILE A 247 -1.49 19.52 3.76
C ILE A 247 -0.94 20.22 5.00
N ALA A 248 -0.30 19.47 5.89
CA ALA A 248 0.47 20.02 7.00
C ALA A 248 1.85 20.48 6.51
N ALA A 249 2.38 21.57 7.05
CA ALA A 249 3.63 22.16 6.60
C ALA A 249 4.46 22.72 7.76
N THR A 250 5.73 22.34 7.82
CA THR A 250 6.66 22.84 8.85
C THR A 250 8.06 23.05 8.27
N VAL A 251 8.82 23.95 8.90
CA VAL A 251 10.25 24.14 8.64
C VAL A 251 11.05 23.38 9.68
N VAL A 252 11.94 22.50 9.23
CA VAL A 252 12.81 21.69 10.10
C VAL A 252 14.26 22.17 10.02
N PRO A 253 15.03 22.14 11.12
CA PRO A 253 16.39 22.69 11.16
C PRO A 253 17.43 21.81 10.46
N SER A 254 17.15 20.54 10.20
CA SER A 254 18.10 19.59 9.63
C SER A 254 17.42 18.34 9.05
N LEU A 255 18.18 17.55 8.28
CA LEU A 255 17.80 16.21 7.86
C LEU A 255 17.48 15.30 9.06
N ASP A 256 18.22 15.41 10.16
CA ASP A 256 17.96 14.61 11.38
C ASP A 256 16.59 14.91 11.96
N ALA A 257 16.23 16.20 12.07
CA ALA A 257 14.91 16.60 12.54
C ALA A 257 13.79 16.17 11.60
N ALA A 258 14.04 16.15 10.28
CA ALA A 258 13.08 15.62 9.31
C ALA A 258 12.83 14.12 9.52
N ILE A 259 13.90 13.34 9.71
CA ILE A 259 13.81 11.90 9.96
C ILE A 259 13.13 11.62 11.30
N GLU A 260 13.41 12.41 12.33
CA GLU A 260 12.76 12.30 13.64
C GLU A 260 11.25 12.59 13.55
N HIS A 261 10.86 13.65 12.84
CA HIS A 261 9.45 13.96 12.58
C HIS A 261 8.76 12.79 11.87
N ILE A 262 9.34 12.28 10.78
CA ILE A 262 8.81 11.15 10.04
C ILE A 262 8.70 9.91 10.93
N ALA A 263 9.69 9.61 11.77
CA ALA A 263 9.68 8.46 12.66
C ALA A 263 8.55 8.52 13.70
N VAL A 264 8.10 9.72 14.09
CA VAL A 264 7.00 9.92 15.03
C VAL A 264 5.64 9.84 14.34
N TYR A 265 5.50 10.47 13.18
CA TYR A 265 4.18 10.75 12.59
C TYR A 265 3.84 9.90 11.35
N SER A 266 4.82 9.27 10.71
CA SER A 266 4.58 8.41 9.53
C SER A 266 3.71 7.20 9.86
N SER A 267 2.84 6.83 8.92
CA SER A 267 2.14 5.53 8.94
C SER A 267 2.99 4.38 8.38
N GLY A 268 4.25 4.63 8.05
CA GLY A 268 5.15 3.69 7.40
C GLY A 268 4.79 3.40 5.93
N HIS A 269 4.04 4.28 5.26
CA HIS A 269 3.56 4.07 3.90
C HIS A 269 4.57 4.52 2.85
N THR A 270 4.73 5.82 2.64
CA THR A 270 5.66 6.34 1.63
C THR A 270 6.23 7.67 2.07
N GLU A 271 7.55 7.77 2.06
CA GLU A 271 8.26 8.97 2.49
C GLU A 271 9.23 9.38 1.40
N ALA A 272 9.33 10.67 1.12
CA ALA A 272 10.18 11.19 0.06
C ALA A 272 11.18 12.23 0.57
N ILE A 273 12.39 12.20 0.02
CA ILE A 273 13.36 13.30 0.11
C ILE A 273 13.59 13.90 -1.27
N VAL A 274 13.67 15.23 -1.35
CA VAL A 274 14.15 15.96 -2.52
C VAL A 274 15.48 16.60 -2.18
N THR A 275 16.56 16.16 -2.85
CA THR A 275 17.93 16.65 -2.60
C THR A 275 18.84 16.37 -3.79
N THR A 276 19.85 17.22 -4.01
CA THR A 276 20.99 16.90 -4.91
C THR A 276 22.19 16.35 -4.16
N ASP A 277 22.17 16.34 -2.82
CA ASP A 277 23.22 15.74 -1.99
C ASP A 277 22.99 14.22 -1.83
N VAL A 278 23.89 13.45 -2.44
CA VAL A 278 23.89 11.98 -2.36
C VAL A 278 24.00 11.50 -0.91
N ARG A 279 24.75 12.20 -0.04
CA ARG A 279 24.90 11.81 1.37
C ARG A 279 23.60 11.97 2.14
N ALA A 280 22.84 13.03 1.85
CA ALA A 280 21.53 13.24 2.46
C ALA A 280 20.52 12.18 1.97
N ALA A 281 20.52 11.88 0.67
CA ALA A 281 19.69 10.83 0.09
C ALA A 281 19.99 9.43 0.71
N ASP A 282 21.27 9.07 0.80
CA ASP A 282 21.69 7.79 1.39
C ASP A 282 21.34 7.71 2.87
N ALA A 283 21.53 8.79 3.63
CA ALA A 283 21.19 8.84 5.04
C ALA A 283 19.67 8.74 5.28
N PHE A 284 18.86 9.43 4.47
CA PHE A 284 17.41 9.37 4.53
C PHE A 284 16.89 7.96 4.22
N THR A 285 17.33 7.38 3.10
CA THR A 285 16.90 6.03 2.68
C THR A 285 17.35 4.93 3.63
N ALA A 286 18.47 5.09 4.32
CA ALA A 286 18.93 4.13 5.32
C ALA A 286 18.17 4.20 6.65
N ARG A 287 17.59 5.36 7.00
CA ARG A 287 17.03 5.62 8.34
C ARG A 287 15.51 5.70 8.37
N VAL A 288 14.87 6.05 7.27
CA VAL A 288 13.42 6.11 7.18
C VAL A 288 12.86 4.71 6.95
N ASP A 289 12.00 4.26 7.86
CA ASP A 289 11.44 2.92 7.88
C ASP A 289 10.00 2.89 7.35
N ALA A 290 9.86 3.02 6.03
CA ALA A 290 8.56 2.98 5.34
C ALA A 290 8.49 1.86 4.29
N ALA A 291 7.30 1.59 3.78
CA ALA A 291 7.08 0.60 2.74
C ALA A 291 7.72 1.00 1.41
N ALA A 292 7.79 2.30 1.12
CA ALA A 292 8.59 2.86 0.05
C ALA A 292 9.28 4.15 0.51
N VAL A 293 10.56 4.31 0.16
CA VAL A 293 11.32 5.55 0.40
C VAL A 293 11.78 6.09 -0.95
N MET A 294 11.39 7.32 -1.25
CA MET A 294 11.60 7.96 -2.54
C MET A 294 12.73 8.99 -2.46
N VAL A 295 13.57 9.05 -3.49
CA VAL A 295 14.58 10.11 -3.67
C VAL A 295 14.24 10.83 -4.97
N ASN A 296 13.98 12.14 -4.90
CA ASN A 296 13.64 12.97 -6.05
C ASN A 296 12.47 12.42 -6.89
N ALA A 297 11.50 11.78 -6.23
CA ALA A 297 10.30 11.23 -6.84
C ALA A 297 9.07 11.47 -5.95
N SER A 298 7.91 11.58 -6.60
CA SER A 298 6.62 11.75 -5.93
C SER A 298 6.22 10.50 -5.15
N THR A 299 5.61 10.69 -3.97
CA THR A 299 5.01 9.60 -3.18
C THR A 299 3.90 8.89 -3.96
N ALA A 300 3.29 9.57 -4.94
CA ALA A 300 2.23 9.03 -5.80
C ALA A 300 2.66 7.83 -6.66
N PHE A 301 3.96 7.52 -6.72
CA PHE A 301 4.49 6.35 -7.42
C PHE A 301 4.38 5.04 -6.64
N THR A 302 4.08 5.06 -5.33
CA THR A 302 3.83 3.82 -4.58
C THR A 302 2.50 3.20 -5.02
N ASP A 303 2.59 2.39 -6.06
CA ASP A 303 1.50 1.74 -6.77
C ASP A 303 2.07 0.59 -7.61
N GLY A 304 1.44 -0.58 -7.58
CA GLY A 304 1.93 -1.80 -8.22
C GLY A 304 2.02 -1.70 -9.74
N GLU A 305 1.12 -0.94 -10.41
CA GLU A 305 1.27 -0.70 -11.85
C GLU A 305 2.50 0.19 -12.11
N GLN A 306 2.70 1.23 -11.31
CA GLN A 306 3.85 2.13 -11.44
C GLN A 306 5.19 1.46 -11.12
N PHE A 307 5.20 0.48 -10.21
CA PHE A 307 6.38 -0.34 -9.90
C PHE A 307 6.63 -1.48 -10.91
N GLY A 308 5.83 -1.57 -11.98
CA GLY A 308 5.97 -2.60 -13.01
C GLY A 308 5.49 -3.99 -12.58
N MET A 309 4.76 -4.09 -11.46
CA MET A 309 4.13 -5.33 -10.98
C MET A 309 2.79 -5.59 -11.69
N GLY A 310 2.25 -4.57 -12.35
CA GLY A 310 1.13 -4.66 -13.29
C GLY A 310 -0.27 -4.72 -12.66
N ALA A 311 -0.40 -5.22 -11.43
CA ALA A 311 -1.61 -5.08 -10.61
C ALA A 311 -1.28 -5.28 -9.13
N GLU A 312 -2.10 -4.73 -8.24
CA GLU A 312 -1.97 -4.88 -6.79
C GLU A 312 -3.32 -5.09 -6.10
N ILE A 313 -3.29 -5.76 -4.94
CA ILE A 313 -4.45 -5.85 -4.04
C ILE A 313 -4.52 -4.65 -3.09
N GLY A 314 -3.40 -3.97 -2.86
CA GLY A 314 -3.24 -2.79 -2.00
C GLY A 314 -1.80 -2.61 -1.54
N ILE A 315 -1.57 -1.55 -0.76
CA ILE A 315 -0.25 -1.24 -0.19
C ILE A 315 -0.23 -1.68 1.27
N SER A 316 0.66 -2.60 1.62
CA SER A 316 0.89 -2.96 3.02
C SER A 316 1.99 -2.11 3.65
N THR A 317 1.73 -1.62 4.86
CA THR A 317 2.70 -0.90 5.68
C THR A 317 3.38 -1.81 6.71
N GLN A 318 2.89 -3.04 6.89
CA GLN A 318 3.44 -4.02 7.83
C GLN A 318 4.81 -4.52 7.40
N LYS A 319 5.62 -4.91 8.39
CA LYS A 319 6.96 -5.48 8.12
C LYS A 319 6.94 -6.96 7.74
N LEU A 320 5.95 -7.70 8.22
CA LEU A 320 5.92 -9.15 8.06
C LEU A 320 5.25 -9.53 6.74
N HIS A 321 5.78 -10.56 6.08
CA HIS A 321 5.28 -11.16 4.83
C HIS A 321 5.42 -10.26 3.59
N ALA A 322 4.61 -9.22 3.47
CA ALA A 322 4.58 -8.33 2.31
C ALA A 322 4.54 -6.87 2.78
N ARG A 323 5.39 -6.03 2.20
CA ARG A 323 5.48 -4.59 2.50
C ARG A 323 5.60 -3.82 1.20
N GLY A 324 4.79 -2.78 1.04
CA GLY A 324 4.61 -2.05 -0.22
C GLY A 324 3.45 -2.61 -1.05
N PRO A 325 3.42 -2.34 -2.37
CA PRO A 325 2.45 -2.91 -3.27
C PRO A 325 2.39 -4.44 -3.17
N MET A 326 1.20 -4.96 -2.87
CA MET A 326 0.96 -6.39 -2.79
C MET A 326 0.49 -6.91 -4.16
N ALA A 327 1.41 -7.44 -4.94
CA ALA A 327 1.13 -8.02 -6.24
C ALA A 327 0.94 -9.55 -6.15
N LEU A 328 1.02 -10.25 -7.29
CA LEU A 328 0.83 -11.70 -7.33
C LEU A 328 1.80 -12.49 -6.42
N PRO A 329 3.12 -12.19 -6.37
CA PRO A 329 4.05 -12.92 -5.49
C PRO A 329 3.71 -12.75 -4.00
N GLU A 330 3.17 -11.61 -3.59
CA GLU A 330 2.78 -11.32 -2.21
C GLU A 330 1.51 -12.09 -1.79
N LEU A 331 0.79 -12.69 -2.73
CA LEU A 331 -0.32 -13.62 -2.47
C LEU A 331 0.11 -15.10 -2.48
N THR A 332 1.42 -15.35 -2.38
CA THR A 332 2.01 -16.69 -2.31
C THR A 332 2.77 -16.89 -1.01
N SER A 333 2.96 -18.15 -0.61
CA SER A 333 3.95 -18.57 0.38
C SER A 333 5.07 -19.34 -0.31
N THR A 334 6.01 -19.88 0.47
CA THR A 334 7.09 -20.72 -0.06
C THR A 334 7.23 -22.01 0.71
N LYS A 335 7.67 -23.07 0.03
CA LYS A 335 8.05 -24.34 0.66
C LYS A 335 9.40 -24.82 0.17
N TRP A 336 10.10 -25.58 1.00
CA TRP A 336 11.34 -26.24 0.59
C TRP A 336 11.05 -27.62 0.01
N VAL A 337 11.60 -27.87 -1.18
CA VAL A 337 11.68 -29.19 -1.80
C VAL A 337 13.12 -29.66 -1.66
N VAL A 338 13.31 -30.81 -1.01
CA VAL A 338 14.62 -31.41 -0.79
C VAL A 338 14.68 -32.72 -1.57
N ARG A 339 15.65 -32.84 -2.47
CA ARG A 339 15.91 -34.06 -3.23
C ARG A 339 17.23 -34.65 -2.76
N GLY A 340 17.17 -35.90 -2.31
CA GLY A 340 18.33 -36.68 -1.93
C GLY A 340 18.24 -38.08 -2.50
N ASP A 341 19.38 -38.76 -2.51
CA ASP A 341 19.55 -40.09 -3.07
C ASP A 341 19.72 -41.14 -1.94
N GLY A 342 18.86 -41.06 -0.92
CA GLY A 342 18.95 -41.89 0.30
C GLY A 342 19.77 -41.28 1.44
N HIS A 343 19.88 -39.95 1.49
CA HIS A 343 20.63 -39.26 2.54
C HIS A 343 20.01 -39.49 3.92
N ILE A 344 20.83 -39.85 4.90
CA ILE A 344 20.46 -40.00 6.30
C ILE A 344 21.13 -38.93 7.15
N ARG A 345 20.49 -38.56 8.27
CA ARG A 345 21.09 -37.71 9.30
C ARG A 345 21.58 -38.61 10.44
N PRO A 346 22.88 -38.59 10.80
CA PRO A 346 23.39 -39.34 11.94
C PRO A 346 22.68 -38.94 13.24
N ALA A 347 22.58 -39.88 14.18
CA ALA A 347 22.22 -39.53 15.55
C ALA A 347 23.29 -38.57 16.12
N SER A 348 22.84 -37.50 16.78
CA SER A 348 23.70 -36.60 17.54
C SER A 348 24.26 -37.28 18.78
#